data_AF-A0A9Q8H4T5-F1
#
_entry.id   AF-A0A9Q8H4T5-F1
#
_cell.length_a   1.000
_cell.length_b   1.000
_cell.length_c   1.000
_cell.angle_alpha   90.00
_cell.angle_beta   90.00
_cell.angle_gamma   90.00
#
_symmetry.space_group_name_H-M   'P 1'
#
loop_
_entity.id
_entity.type
_entity.pdbx_description
1 polymer ?
#
loop_
_entity_poly.entity_id
_entity_poly.type
_entity_poly.pdbx_seq_one_letter_code
_entity_poly.pdbx_strand_id
1 'polypeptide(L)'
;IRLKCASRVGFASHADTRNLLKSLNMEKRLGKVIKNRRKKAPFEGMTPEQKRSIEDIVCYPDGNENEKLILLLDYRIDDSVIEKNDDGSPRQRIAIRYKVIDHVDNPESESPAYVWKDGEYYSFSGSKVMIDQATEDFSTADLPTVTVIKEFINKQRKKFYKFT
;
A
#
# COMPACT_ATOMS: atom_id res chain seq x y z
N ILE A 1 16.44 -7.19 -31.51
CA ILE A 1 15.41 -8.18 -31.92
C ILE A 1 14.16 -7.99 -31.05
N ARG A 2 13.34 -6.96 -31.30
CA ARG A 2 12.14 -6.64 -30.48
C ARG A 2 10.86 -6.40 -31.31
N LEU A 3 10.94 -6.55 -32.63
CA LEU A 3 9.87 -6.24 -33.59
C LEU A 3 9.26 -7.46 -34.30
N LYS A 4 9.67 -8.70 -33.96
CA LYS A 4 9.12 -9.92 -34.59
C LYS A 4 7.90 -10.52 -33.87
N CYS A 5 7.53 -10.05 -32.68
CA CYS A 5 6.38 -10.61 -31.96
C CYS A 5 5.04 -9.95 -32.31
N ALA A 6 5.02 -8.83 -33.04
CA ALA A 6 3.78 -8.17 -33.47
C ALA A 6 3.04 -8.94 -34.59
N SER A 7 3.73 -9.79 -35.35
CA SER A 7 3.17 -10.48 -36.52
C SER A 7 2.32 -11.72 -36.20
N ARG A 8 2.46 -12.34 -35.01
CA ARG A 8 1.69 -13.56 -34.67
C ARG A 8 0.34 -13.29 -34.00
N VAL A 9 0.13 -12.11 -33.42
CA VAL A 9 -1.16 -11.75 -32.82
C VAL A 9 -2.17 -11.33 -33.89
N GLY A 10 -1.70 -10.85 -35.05
CA GLY A 10 -2.55 -10.44 -36.17
C GLY A 10 -3.23 -11.60 -36.93
N PHE A 11 -2.79 -12.85 -36.75
CA PHE A 11 -3.39 -14.03 -37.43
C PHE A 11 -4.43 -14.78 -36.58
N ALA A 12 -4.56 -14.46 -35.29
CA ALA A 12 -5.53 -15.08 -34.39
C ALA A 12 -6.79 -14.23 -34.20
N SER A 13 -7.09 -13.30 -35.12
CA SER A 13 -8.40 -12.65 -35.20
C SER A 13 -9.43 -13.53 -35.93
N HIS A 14 -9.37 -14.84 -35.68
CA HIS A 14 -10.37 -15.80 -36.12
C HIS A 14 -11.34 -16.09 -34.97
N ALA A 15 -12.61 -16.24 -35.33
CA ALA A 15 -13.85 -16.13 -34.56
C ALA A 15 -14.03 -16.94 -33.25
N ASP A 16 -12.97 -17.48 -32.62
CA ASP A 16 -13.09 -18.38 -31.46
C ASP A 16 -12.10 -18.08 -30.31
N THR A 17 -11.37 -16.97 -30.36
CA THR A 17 -10.47 -16.58 -29.26
C THR A 17 -11.20 -16.15 -27.99
N ARG A 18 -12.51 -15.82 -28.08
CA ARG A 18 -13.35 -15.62 -26.89
C ARG A 18 -13.52 -16.91 -26.11
N ASN A 19 -13.79 -18.04 -26.78
CA ASN A 19 -13.91 -19.33 -26.12
C ASN A 19 -12.56 -19.81 -25.58
N LEU A 20 -11.46 -19.50 -26.25
CA LEU A 20 -10.10 -19.76 -25.74
C LEU A 20 -9.79 -18.95 -24.47
N LEU A 21 -10.11 -17.66 -24.44
CA LEU A 21 -9.91 -16.83 -23.25
C LEU A 21 -10.83 -17.26 -22.09
N LYS A 22 -12.03 -17.73 -22.39
CA LYS A 22 -12.96 -18.34 -21.43
C LYS A 22 -12.44 -19.68 -20.90
N SER A 23 -11.98 -20.57 -21.77
CA SER A 23 -11.50 -21.91 -21.41
C SER A 23 -10.20 -21.85 -20.60
N LEU A 24 -9.32 -20.89 -20.90
CA LEU A 24 -8.12 -20.61 -20.11
C LEU A 24 -8.40 -19.77 -18.84
N ASN A 25 -9.67 -19.43 -18.57
CA ASN A 25 -10.10 -18.59 -17.45
C ASN A 25 -9.36 -17.24 -17.37
N MET A 26 -8.92 -16.75 -18.53
CA MET A 26 -8.01 -15.59 -18.68
C MET A 26 -8.75 -14.25 -18.71
N GLU A 27 -10.06 -14.21 -19.01
CA GLU A 27 -10.84 -12.97 -19.00
C GLU A 27 -10.80 -12.26 -17.64
N LYS A 28 -10.89 -13.04 -16.55
CA LYS A 28 -10.80 -12.53 -15.18
C LYS A 28 -9.40 -11.98 -14.86
N ARG A 29 -8.34 -12.62 -15.38
CA ARG A 29 -6.94 -12.19 -15.20
C ARG A 29 -6.63 -10.93 -16.01
N LEU A 30 -7.03 -10.87 -17.28
CA LEU A 30 -6.83 -9.70 -18.14
C LEU A 30 -7.61 -8.48 -17.63
N GLY A 31 -8.86 -8.68 -17.18
CA GLY A 31 -9.64 -7.62 -16.54
C GLY A 31 -8.97 -7.07 -15.28
N LYS A 32 -8.36 -7.94 -14.47
CA LYS A 32 -7.58 -7.54 -13.28
C LYS A 32 -6.32 -6.77 -13.66
N VAL A 33 -5.60 -7.19 -14.70
CA VAL A 33 -4.40 -6.50 -15.23
C VAL A 33 -4.77 -5.11 -15.77
N ILE A 34 -5.84 -5.00 -16.56
CA ILE A 34 -6.32 -3.72 -17.11
C ILE A 34 -6.78 -2.78 -15.98
N LYS A 35 -7.53 -3.29 -14.99
CA LYS A 35 -7.93 -2.50 -13.80
C LYS A 35 -6.73 -2.05 -12.98
N ASN A 36 -5.71 -2.89 -12.81
CA ASN A 36 -4.48 -2.52 -12.10
C ASN A 36 -3.68 -1.44 -12.85
N ARG A 37 -3.61 -1.51 -14.19
CA ARG A 37 -2.99 -0.45 -15.02
C ARG A 37 -3.72 0.90 -14.96
N ARG A 38 -5.02 0.90 -14.67
CA ARG A 38 -5.83 2.13 -14.51
C ARG A 38 -5.74 2.74 -13.11
N LYS A 39 -5.27 1.99 -12.10
CA LYS A 39 -5.10 2.52 -10.74
C LYS A 39 -3.84 3.39 -10.72
N LYS A 40 -4.03 4.71 -10.80
CA LYS A 40 -2.96 5.66 -10.52
C LYS A 40 -2.48 5.45 -9.09
N ALA A 41 -1.16 5.43 -8.91
CA ALA A 41 -0.59 5.50 -7.56
C ALA A 41 -0.99 6.84 -6.92
N PRO A 42 -1.18 6.88 -5.59
CA PRO A 42 -1.58 8.10 -4.89
C PRO A 42 -0.46 9.17 -4.87
N PHE A 43 0.79 8.75 -5.10
CA PHE A 43 1.97 9.60 -5.13
C PHE A 43 2.56 9.67 -6.55
N GLU A 44 3.07 10.83 -6.91
CA GLU A 44 3.72 11.06 -8.20
C GLU A 44 5.00 10.22 -8.33
N GLY A 45 5.24 9.66 -9.52
CA GLY A 45 6.41 8.82 -9.79
C GLY A 45 6.32 7.38 -9.26
N MET A 46 5.28 7.02 -8.50
CA MET A 46 5.12 5.65 -8.00
C MET A 46 4.40 4.72 -8.97
N THR A 47 4.81 3.44 -8.97
CA THR A 47 4.22 2.38 -9.80
C THR A 47 3.32 1.45 -8.98
N PRO A 48 2.34 0.77 -9.61
CA PRO A 48 1.50 -0.20 -8.92
C PRO A 48 2.24 -1.37 -8.25
N GLU A 49 3.48 -1.66 -8.65
CA GLU A 49 4.30 -2.71 -8.01
C GLU A 49 4.83 -2.30 -6.63
N GLN A 50 4.96 -1.00 -6.36
CA GLN A 50 5.38 -0.46 -5.06
C GLN A 50 4.28 -0.51 -4.00
N LYS A 51 3.07 -0.92 -4.39
CA LYS A 51 1.95 -1.10 -3.48
C LYS A 51 2.18 -2.32 -2.58
N ARG A 52 2.13 -2.13 -1.26
CA ARG A 52 2.13 -3.22 -0.27
C ARG A 52 0.82 -3.30 0.51
N SER A 53 0.63 -4.41 1.23
CA SER A 53 -0.44 -4.49 2.22
C SER A 53 -0.04 -3.68 3.44
N ILE A 54 -1.00 -2.99 4.06
CA ILE A 54 -0.73 -2.31 5.33
C ILE A 54 -0.33 -3.33 6.41
N GLU A 55 -0.91 -4.53 6.37
CA GLU A 55 -0.63 -5.62 7.31
C GLU A 55 0.84 -6.05 7.31
N ASP A 56 1.55 -5.88 6.20
CA ASP A 56 2.97 -6.26 6.08
C ASP A 56 3.87 -5.42 7.02
N ILE A 57 3.45 -4.19 7.30
CA ILE A 57 4.18 -3.20 8.11
C ILE A 57 3.57 -2.96 9.48
N VAL A 58 2.45 -3.61 9.81
CA VAL A 58 1.86 -3.51 11.15
C VAL A 58 2.72 -4.30 12.14
N CYS A 59 3.03 -3.68 13.26
CA CYS A 59 3.56 -4.34 14.45
C CYS A 59 2.38 -4.84 15.30
N TYR A 60 2.26 -6.16 15.38
CA TYR A 60 1.31 -6.82 16.27
C TYR A 60 1.80 -6.77 17.73
N PRO A 61 0.92 -7.01 18.72
CA PRO A 61 1.27 -6.90 20.14
C PRO A 61 2.48 -7.74 20.58
N ASP A 62 2.67 -8.89 19.95
CA ASP A 62 3.78 -9.82 20.25
C ASP A 62 5.02 -9.59 19.35
N GLY A 63 5.00 -8.54 18.52
CA GLY A 63 6.03 -8.25 17.54
C GLY A 63 7.15 -7.34 18.07
N ASN A 64 8.32 -7.43 17.43
CA ASN A 64 9.44 -6.53 17.67
C ASN A 64 9.27 -5.24 16.86
N GLU A 65 9.23 -4.10 17.55
CA GLU A 65 9.05 -2.78 16.93
C GLU A 65 10.18 -2.43 15.98
N ASN A 66 11.42 -2.78 16.32
CA ASN A 66 12.61 -2.46 15.54
C ASN A 66 12.60 -3.12 14.14
N GLU A 67 11.88 -4.24 13.99
CA GLU A 67 11.74 -4.94 12.71
C GLU A 67 10.60 -4.37 11.84
N LYS A 68 9.72 -3.56 12.43
CA LYS A 68 8.53 -2.97 11.80
C LYS A 68 8.60 -1.46 11.67
N LEU A 69 9.77 -0.87 11.93
CA LEU A 69 10.03 0.55 11.69
C LEU A 69 9.84 0.89 10.22
N ILE A 70 9.18 2.03 10.00
CA ILE A 70 9.07 2.66 8.70
C ILE A 70 9.57 4.10 8.79
N LEU A 71 10.18 4.57 7.70
CA LEU A 71 10.41 5.99 7.51
C LEU A 71 9.23 6.53 6.71
N LEU A 72 8.30 7.19 7.38
CA LEU A 72 7.15 7.83 6.75
C LEU A 72 7.68 9.05 5.98
N LEU A 73 7.49 9.04 4.66
CA LEU A 73 7.98 10.09 3.76
C LEU A 73 6.88 11.09 3.40
N ASP A 74 5.67 10.58 3.18
CA ASP A 74 4.52 11.37 2.74
C ASP A 74 3.21 10.63 3.09
N TYR A 75 2.11 11.36 3.23
CA TYR A 75 0.78 10.77 3.33
C TYR A 75 -0.26 11.65 2.64
N ARG A 76 -1.36 11.02 2.21
CA ARG A 76 -2.51 11.69 1.64
C ARG A 76 -3.79 11.07 2.15
N ILE A 77 -4.80 11.88 2.45
CA ILE A 77 -6.13 11.41 2.80
C ILE A 77 -6.99 11.53 1.54
N ASP A 78 -7.55 10.40 1.11
CA ASP A 78 -8.37 10.28 -0.09
C ASP A 78 -9.70 9.61 0.26
N ASP A 79 -10.69 9.80 -0.61
CA ASP A 79 -11.92 9.04 -0.58
C ASP A 79 -11.68 7.57 -1.01
N SER A 80 -12.35 6.66 -0.32
CA SER A 80 -12.32 5.24 -0.57
C SER A 80 -13.19 4.91 -1.78
N VAL A 81 -12.59 4.20 -2.73
CA VAL A 81 -13.30 3.70 -3.91
C VAL A 81 -14.11 2.43 -3.58
N ILE A 82 -13.80 1.77 -2.46
CA ILE A 82 -14.34 0.44 -2.10
C ILE A 82 -15.35 0.56 -0.97
N GLU A 83 -15.00 1.30 0.08
CA GLU A 83 -15.85 1.44 1.25
C GLU A 83 -16.71 2.70 1.16
N LYS A 84 -17.99 2.54 1.49
CA LYS A 84 -18.97 3.62 1.54
C LYS A 84 -19.65 3.63 2.91
N ASN A 85 -20.10 4.81 3.31
CA ASN A 85 -20.97 4.99 4.46
C ASN A 85 -22.40 4.54 4.11
N ASP A 86 -23.26 4.47 5.14
CA ASP A 86 -24.65 4.05 5.00
C ASP A 86 -25.46 5.03 4.13
N ASP A 87 -25.01 6.28 4.02
CA ASP A 87 -25.56 7.33 3.15
C ASP A 87 -25.07 7.25 1.69
N GLY A 88 -24.19 6.28 1.37
CA GLY A 88 -23.61 6.10 0.04
C GLY A 88 -22.40 6.98 -0.27
N SER A 89 -22.00 7.89 0.62
CA SER A 89 -20.76 8.66 0.50
C SER A 89 -19.53 7.75 0.64
N PRO A 90 -18.42 8.02 -0.07
CA PRO A 90 -17.20 7.24 0.10
C PRO A 90 -16.61 7.46 1.49
N ARG A 91 -16.12 6.39 2.13
CA ARG A 91 -15.39 6.52 3.39
C ARG A 91 -14.01 7.13 3.16
N GLN A 92 -13.48 7.85 4.13
CA GLN A 92 -12.10 8.33 4.06
C GLN A 92 -11.11 7.18 4.25
N ARG A 93 -9.95 7.29 3.59
CA ARG A 93 -8.79 6.41 3.76
C ARG A 93 -7.51 7.24 3.71
N ILE A 94 -6.47 6.76 4.38
CA ILE A 94 -5.13 7.33 4.28
C ILE A 94 -4.28 6.46 3.34
N ALA A 95 -3.56 7.12 2.44
CA ALA A 95 -2.48 6.56 1.67
C ALA A 95 -1.16 7.05 2.29
N ILE A 96 -0.23 6.15 2.55
CA ILE A 96 1.08 6.48 3.12
C ILE A 96 2.18 6.05 2.16
N ARG A 97 3.24 6.86 2.07
CA ARG A 97 4.49 6.60 1.34
C ARG A 97 5.61 6.42 2.35
N TYR A 98 6.37 5.34 2.25
CA TYR A 98 7.37 5.02 3.26
C TYR A 98 8.52 4.17 2.73
N LYS A 99 9.63 4.18 3.48
CA LYS A 99 10.69 3.16 3.38
C LYS A 99 10.57 2.18 4.53
N VAL A 100 10.95 0.94 4.29
CA VAL A 100 10.95 -0.13 5.31
C VAL A 100 12.36 -0.25 5.86
N ILE A 101 12.47 -0.45 7.17
CA ILE A 101 13.75 -0.72 7.83
C ILE A 101 14.39 -1.99 7.25
N ASP A 102 15.70 -1.94 7.06
CA ASP A 102 16.51 -3.13 6.80
C ASP A 102 17.00 -3.73 8.11
N HIS A 103 17.73 -2.93 8.88
CA HIS A 103 18.17 -3.25 10.23
C HIS A 103 18.44 -1.96 11.03
N VAL A 104 18.50 -2.11 12.36
CA VAL A 104 18.91 -1.04 13.27
C VAL A 104 20.32 -1.36 13.74
N ASP A 105 21.27 -0.50 13.40
CA ASP A 105 22.64 -0.56 13.87
C ASP A 105 22.73 0.02 15.29
N ASN A 106 23.43 -0.70 16.17
CA ASN A 106 23.62 -0.32 17.58
C ASN A 106 22.31 0.02 18.32
N PRO A 107 21.35 -0.91 18.43
CA PRO A 107 20.05 -0.65 19.03
C PRO A 107 20.11 -0.25 20.52
N GLU A 108 21.21 -0.59 21.20
CA GLU A 108 21.44 -0.28 22.62
C GLU A 108 22.15 1.06 22.86
N SER A 109 22.52 1.78 21.79
CA SER A 109 23.15 3.09 21.89
C SER A 109 22.11 4.21 22.10
N GLU A 110 22.53 5.32 22.70
CA GLU A 110 21.72 6.54 22.83
C GLU A 110 21.31 7.14 21.47
N SER A 111 21.96 6.72 20.38
CA SER A 111 21.64 7.14 19.01
C SER A 111 21.70 5.94 18.06
N PRO A 112 20.61 5.13 17.99
CA PRO A 112 20.55 4.00 17.07
C PRO A 112 20.59 4.49 15.62
N ALA A 113 21.35 3.81 14.78
CA ALA A 113 21.44 4.13 13.35
C ALA A 113 20.44 3.29 12.56
N TYR A 114 19.50 3.94 11.88
CA TYR A 114 18.47 3.26 11.09
C TYR A 114 18.94 3.06 9.65
N VAL A 115 19.10 1.80 9.24
CA VAL A 115 19.44 1.45 7.87
C VAL A 115 18.16 1.04 7.12
N TRP A 116 17.87 1.71 6.01
CA TRP A 116 16.62 1.53 5.25
C TRP A 116 16.86 0.67 4.01
N LYS A 117 15.85 -0.12 3.62
CA LYS A 117 15.90 -0.87 2.37
C LYS A 117 15.87 0.07 1.17
N ASP A 118 16.56 -0.34 0.11
CA ASP A 118 16.49 0.31 -1.20
C ASP A 118 15.12 0.05 -1.84
N GLY A 119 14.19 0.95 -1.57
CA GLY A 119 12.87 0.93 -2.16
C GLY A 119 11.88 1.79 -1.38
N GLU A 120 11.04 2.50 -2.11
CA GLU A 120 9.91 3.22 -1.55
C GLU A 120 8.62 2.47 -1.87
N TYR A 121 7.74 2.44 -0.90
CA TYR A 121 6.50 1.70 -0.96
C TYR A 121 5.34 2.61 -0.56
N TYR A 122 4.14 2.19 -0.95
CA TYR A 122 2.93 2.82 -0.46
C TYR A 122 1.86 1.82 -0.07
N SER A 123 1.07 2.21 0.91
CA SER A 123 -0.02 1.41 1.46
C SER A 123 -1.26 2.26 1.68
N PHE A 124 -2.42 1.62 1.69
CA PHE A 124 -3.69 2.26 2.04
C PHE A 124 -4.20 1.70 3.36
N SER A 125 -4.74 2.55 4.21
CA SER A 125 -5.42 2.16 5.44
C SER A 125 -6.75 2.92 5.56
N GLY A 126 -7.81 2.22 5.95
CA GLY A 126 -9.09 2.83 6.34
C GLY A 126 -9.18 3.10 7.84
N SER A 127 -8.06 3.01 8.57
CA SER A 127 -8.08 3.18 10.02
C SER A 127 -8.37 4.63 10.38
N LYS A 128 -9.52 4.85 11.02
CA LYS A 128 -9.92 6.19 11.48
C LYS A 128 -8.88 6.81 12.42
N VAL A 129 -8.31 6.03 13.33
CA VAL A 129 -7.27 6.51 14.25
C VAL A 129 -6.05 7.06 13.50
N MET A 130 -5.57 6.37 12.46
CA MET A 130 -4.46 6.88 11.64
C MET A 130 -4.82 8.18 10.89
N ILE A 131 -6.06 8.28 10.40
CA ILE A 131 -6.54 9.48 9.69
C ILE A 131 -6.62 10.67 10.65
N ASP A 132 -7.18 10.45 11.84
CA ASP A 132 -7.31 11.47 12.89
C ASP A 132 -5.90 11.96 13.32
N GLN A 133 -4.97 11.04 13.60
CA GLN A 133 -3.57 11.39 13.95
C GLN A 133 -2.87 12.19 12.83
N ALA A 134 -3.06 11.80 11.57
CA ALA A 134 -2.44 12.50 10.44
C ALA A 134 -3.10 13.87 10.11
N THR A 135 -4.22 14.18 10.76
CA THR A 135 -4.93 15.46 10.60
C THR A 135 -4.69 16.38 11.80
N GLU A 136 -4.58 15.82 13.00
CA GLU A 136 -4.53 16.56 14.26
C GLU A 136 -3.15 16.55 14.93
N ASP A 137 -2.40 15.44 14.84
CA ASP A 137 -1.18 15.22 15.64
C ASP A 137 0.12 15.51 14.88
N PHE A 138 0.16 15.33 13.55
CA PHE A 138 1.36 15.59 12.74
C PHE A 138 1.00 16.04 11.32
N SER A 139 1.88 16.86 10.73
CA SER A 139 1.71 17.44 9.39
C SER A 139 2.74 16.88 8.39
N THR A 140 2.54 17.13 7.10
CA THR A 140 3.54 16.76 6.08
C THR A 140 4.85 17.51 6.21
N ALA A 141 4.90 18.63 6.95
CA ALA A 141 6.13 19.38 7.22
C ALA A 141 7.05 18.66 8.22
N ASP A 142 6.50 17.74 9.02
CA ASP A 142 7.24 16.94 10.00
C ASP A 142 7.85 15.68 9.37
N LEU A 143 7.66 15.48 8.06
CA LEU A 143 8.19 14.34 7.32
C LEU A 143 9.52 14.70 6.65
N PRO A 144 10.48 13.77 6.56
CA PRO A 144 10.35 12.36 6.90
C PRO A 144 10.55 12.04 8.39
N THR A 145 9.72 11.15 8.95
CA THR A 145 9.78 10.74 10.37
C THR A 145 9.78 9.22 10.51
N VAL A 146 10.58 8.72 11.47
CA VAL A 146 10.63 7.30 11.84
C VAL A 146 9.44 6.98 12.74
N THR A 147 8.64 5.98 12.38
CA THR A 147 7.45 5.59 13.14
C THR A 147 7.17 4.09 13.00
N VAL A 148 6.33 3.56 13.88
CA VAL A 148 5.78 2.21 13.80
C VAL A 148 4.26 2.25 13.77
N ILE A 149 3.65 1.45 12.89
CA ILE A 149 2.20 1.26 12.87
C ILE A 149 1.85 0.09 13.78
N LYS A 150 1.20 0.34 14.93
CA LYS A 150 0.83 -0.72 15.89
C LYS A 150 -0.63 -1.13 15.77
N GLU A 151 -0.90 -2.42 15.94
CA GLU A 151 -2.27 -2.91 16.14
C GLU A 151 -2.72 -2.64 17.58
N PHE A 152 -3.90 -2.04 17.72
CA PHE A 152 -4.56 -1.83 19.00
C PHE A 152 -5.96 -2.45 18.99
N ILE A 153 -6.30 -3.17 20.06
CA ILE A 153 -7.62 -3.78 20.24
C ILE A 153 -8.36 -3.00 21.33
N ASN A 154 -9.49 -2.39 20.97
CA ASN A 154 -10.34 -1.69 21.95
C ASN A 154 -11.11 -2.70 22.84
N LYS A 155 -11.70 -2.23 23.95
CA LYS A 155 -12.58 -3.00 24.87
C LYS A 155 -13.71 -3.76 24.14
N GLN A 156 -14.14 -3.27 22.97
CA GLN A 156 -15.13 -3.93 22.10
C GLN A 156 -14.53 -4.98 21.14
N ARG A 157 -13.27 -5.39 21.33
CA ARG A 157 -12.51 -6.30 20.43
C ARG A 157 -12.37 -5.83 18.97
N LYS A 158 -12.58 -4.54 18.72
CA LYS A 158 -12.33 -3.94 17.41
C LYS A 158 -10.85 -3.60 17.26
N LYS A 159 -10.26 -4.01 16.14
CA LYS A 159 -8.87 -3.76 15.77
C LYS A 159 -8.73 -2.40 15.09
N PHE A 160 -7.74 -1.64 15.51
CA PHE A 160 -7.37 -0.34 14.94
C PHE A 160 -5.85 -0.31 14.73
N TYR A 161 -5.41 0.54 13.82
CA TYR A 161 -4.00 0.80 13.59
C TYR A 161 -3.70 2.24 14.02
N LYS A 162 -2.52 2.49 14.56
CA LYS A 162 -2.09 3.83 14.96
C LYS A 162 -0.61 4.03 14.69
N PHE A 163 -0.21 5.27 14.41
CA PHE A 163 1.19 5.68 14.41
C PHE A 163 1.69 5.80 15.85
N THR A 164 2.94 5.37 16.06
CA THR A 164 3.63 5.35 17.34
C THR A 164 5.07 5.78 17.16
#